data_AF-A0A2D6UFI3-F1
#
_entry.id   AF-A0A2D6UFI3-F1
#
_cell.length_a   1.000
_cell.length_b   1.000
_cell.length_c   1.000
_cell.angle_alpha   90.00
_cell.angle_beta   90.00
_cell.angle_gamma   90.00
#
_symmetry.space_group_name_H-M   'P 1'
#
loop_
_entity.id
_entity.type
_entity.pdbx_description
1 polymer ?
#
loop_
_entity_poly.entity_id
_entity_poly.type
_entity_poly.pdbx_seq_one_letter_code
_entity_poly.pdbx_strand_id
1 'polypeptide(L)'
;MHPDDIPVPSEEQLAELDREVCFVPVDNERPKALSPEQVRQYNSQGYLLPFDGLNTEEVLELRTYFDGVLEAFRNLGRDSY
;
A
#
# COMPACT_ATOMS: atom_id res chain seq x y z
N MET A 1 -18.25 -5.54 20.19
CA MET A 1 -17.87 -4.24 19.64
C MET A 1 -16.93 -4.52 18.51
N HIS A 2 -17.27 -4.15 17.27
CA HIS A 2 -16.38 -4.41 16.14
C HIS A 2 -15.22 -3.39 16.18
N PRO A 3 -13.98 -3.75 15.81
CA PRO A 3 -12.85 -2.82 15.82
C PRO A 3 -13.12 -1.53 15.03
N ASP A 4 -13.89 -1.65 13.93
CA ASP A 4 -14.27 -0.54 13.06
C ASP A 4 -15.29 0.44 13.68
N ASP A 5 -15.89 0.09 14.83
CA ASP A 5 -16.84 0.95 15.54
C ASP A 5 -16.15 2.04 16.39
N ILE A 6 -14.81 2.01 16.52
CA ILE A 6 -14.03 2.93 17.35
C ILE A 6 -13.16 3.84 16.45
N PRO A 7 -13.51 5.13 16.28
CA PRO A 7 -12.81 6.03 15.36
C PRO A 7 -11.32 6.23 15.70
N VAL A 8 -10.97 6.22 16.99
CA VAL A 8 -9.59 6.25 17.51
C VAL A 8 -9.56 5.47 18.83
N PRO A 9 -9.08 4.22 18.86
CA PRO A 9 -9.05 3.43 20.09
C PRO A 9 -7.91 3.85 21.03
N SER A 10 -8.14 3.75 22.35
CA SER A 10 -7.09 3.90 23.37
C SER A 10 -6.16 2.69 23.39
N GLU A 11 -4.99 2.81 24.03
CA GLU A 11 -4.04 1.70 24.18
C GLU A 11 -4.64 0.48 24.89
N GLU A 12 -5.47 0.71 25.91
CA GLU A 12 -6.16 -0.35 26.66
C GLU A 12 -7.16 -1.09 25.75
N GLN A 13 -7.99 -0.34 25.01
CA GLN A 13 -8.93 -0.91 24.05
C GLN A 13 -8.21 -1.71 22.96
N LEU A 14 -7.08 -1.18 22.48
CA LEU A 14 -6.22 -1.82 21.50
C LEU A 14 -5.60 -3.14 22.02
N ALA A 15 -5.29 -3.24 23.31
CA ALA A 15 -4.73 -4.43 23.93
C ALA A 15 -5.78 -5.52 24.19
N GLU A 16 -7.05 -5.13 24.37
CA GLU A 16 -8.18 -6.03 24.55
C GLU A 16 -8.68 -6.64 23.23
N LEU A 17 -8.29 -6.07 22.08
CA LEU A 17 -8.60 -6.66 20.78
C LEU A 17 -7.82 -7.96 20.59
N ASP A 18 -8.54 -9.04 20.27
CA ASP A 18 -7.96 -10.28 19.79
C ASP A 18 -7.46 -10.08 18.35
N ARG A 19 -6.24 -9.56 18.22
CA ARG A 19 -5.66 -9.16 16.94
C ARG A 19 -5.18 -10.38 16.17
N GLU A 20 -5.87 -10.69 15.09
CA GLU A 20 -5.40 -11.66 14.12
C GLU A 20 -4.58 -10.95 13.02
N VAL A 21 -3.32 -11.33 12.87
CA VAL A 21 -2.48 -10.86 11.76
C VAL A 21 -2.61 -11.86 10.62
N CYS A 22 -3.62 -11.65 9.77
CA CYS A 22 -3.90 -12.49 8.61
C CYS A 22 -4.26 -11.65 7.38
N PHE A 23 -4.29 -12.29 6.22
CA PHE A 23 -4.76 -11.66 4.99
C PHE A 23 -6.29 -11.58 5.01
N VAL A 24 -6.84 -10.38 4.79
CA VAL A 24 -8.28 -10.15 4.70
C VAL A 24 -8.67 -9.98 3.22
N PRO A 25 -9.41 -10.93 2.63
CA PRO A 25 -9.86 -10.80 1.24
C PRO A 25 -10.85 -9.65 1.09
N VAL A 26 -10.84 -9.01 -0.07
CA VAL A 26 -11.78 -7.96 -0.44
C VAL A 26 -13.10 -8.57 -0.89
N ASP A 27 -14.19 -8.16 -0.27
CA ASP A 27 -15.56 -8.37 -0.74
C ASP A 27 -16.13 -7.03 -1.24
N ASN A 28 -16.19 -6.87 -2.57
CA ASN A 28 -16.69 -5.65 -3.21
C ASN A 28 -17.40 -5.99 -4.53
N GLU A 29 -18.73 -5.97 -4.49
CA GLU A 29 -19.57 -6.26 -5.65
C GLU A 29 -19.53 -5.18 -6.75
N ARG A 30 -19.12 -3.96 -6.42
CA ARG A 30 -19.13 -2.80 -7.33
C ARG A 30 -17.81 -2.03 -7.28
N PRO A 31 -16.70 -2.67 -7.69
CA PRO A 31 -15.40 -2.00 -7.73
C PRO A 31 -15.42 -0.85 -8.75
N LYS A 32 -14.79 0.29 -8.39
CA LYS A 32 -14.74 1.48 -9.25
C LYS A 32 -13.79 1.33 -10.44
N ALA A 33 -12.73 0.54 -10.29
CA ALA A 33 -11.63 0.46 -11.26
C ALA A 33 -11.17 -0.97 -11.54
N LEU A 34 -11.12 -1.82 -10.51
CA LEU A 34 -10.68 -3.21 -10.67
C LEU A 34 -11.76 -4.07 -11.30
N SER A 35 -11.36 -4.95 -12.21
CA SER A 35 -12.23 -6.01 -12.72
C SER A 35 -12.49 -7.08 -11.64
N PRO A 36 -13.58 -7.85 -11.76
CA PRO A 36 -13.83 -8.99 -10.87
C PRO A 36 -12.69 -10.02 -10.85
N GLU A 37 -11.98 -10.20 -11.97
CA GLU A 37 -10.84 -11.10 -12.05
C GLU A 37 -9.63 -10.57 -11.26
N GLN A 38 -9.36 -9.27 -11.33
CA GLN A 38 -8.33 -8.66 -10.50
C GLN A 38 -8.69 -8.80 -9.01
N VAL A 39 -9.93 -8.56 -8.60
CA VAL A 39 -10.33 -8.78 -7.20
C VAL A 39 -10.09 -10.24 -6.77
N ARG A 40 -10.40 -11.22 -7.62
CA ARG A 40 -10.08 -12.63 -7.35
C ARG A 40 -8.58 -12.88 -7.25
N GLN A 41 -7.78 -12.34 -8.17
CA GLN A 41 -6.33 -12.47 -8.14
C GLN A 41 -5.76 -11.91 -6.83
N TYR A 42 -6.16 -10.69 -6.44
CA TYR A 42 -5.76 -10.08 -5.17
C TYR A 42 -6.12 -10.98 -3.99
N ASN A 43 -7.35 -11.48 -3.92
CA ASN A 43 -7.81 -12.34 -2.83
C ASN A 43 -7.03 -13.67 -2.75
N SER A 44 -6.48 -14.14 -3.87
CA SER A 44 -5.69 -15.38 -3.92
C SER A 44 -4.19 -15.20 -3.73
N GLN A 45 -3.62 -14.08 -4.19
CA GLN A 45 -2.17 -13.84 -4.27
C GLN A 45 -1.68 -12.78 -3.27
N GLY A 46 -2.58 -11.95 -2.74
CA GLY A 46 -2.27 -10.82 -1.87
C GLY A 46 -1.72 -9.58 -2.58
N TYR A 47 -1.60 -9.59 -3.91
CA TYR A 47 -1.10 -8.48 -4.71
C TYR A 47 -1.76 -8.41 -6.09
N LEU A 48 -1.55 -7.30 -6.80
CA LEU A 48 -2.01 -7.09 -8.17
C LEU A 48 -0.88 -6.54 -9.05
N LEU A 49 -0.53 -7.29 -10.08
CA LEU A 49 0.45 -6.92 -11.10
C LEU A 49 0.12 -7.66 -12.41
N PRO A 50 0.45 -7.09 -13.59
CA PRO A 50 0.95 -5.73 -13.80
C PRO A 50 -0.18 -4.70 -13.91
N PHE A 51 0.14 -3.42 -13.67
CA PHE A 51 -0.71 -2.29 -14.05
C PHE A 51 0.03 -1.40 -15.03
N ASP A 52 -0.70 -0.89 -16.03
CA ASP A 52 -0.22 0.16 -16.91
C ASP A 52 -0.38 1.50 -16.17
N GLY A 53 0.71 2.02 -15.63
CA GLY A 53 0.71 3.26 -14.85
C GLY A 53 1.49 4.39 -15.53
N LEU A 54 2.75 4.12 -15.88
CA LEU A 54 3.67 5.11 -16.43
C LEU A 54 4.16 4.64 -17.79
N ASN A 55 4.25 5.58 -18.73
CA ASN A 55 4.95 5.35 -19.98
C ASN A 55 6.48 5.44 -19.78
N THR A 56 7.25 5.09 -20.81
CA THR A 56 8.72 5.02 -20.70
C THR A 56 9.36 6.37 -20.39
N GLU A 57 8.84 7.46 -20.94
CA GLU A 57 9.34 8.82 -20.69
C GLU A 57 9.10 9.22 -19.23
N GLU A 58 7.88 9.03 -18.74
CA GLU A 58 7.52 9.31 -17.34
C GLU A 58 8.37 8.49 -16.34
N VAL A 59 8.67 7.24 -16.67
CA VAL A 59 9.57 6.39 -15.87
C VAL A 59 10.98 6.99 -15.82
N LEU A 60 11.52 7.45 -16.94
CA LEU A 60 12.87 8.04 -17.02
C LEU A 60 12.95 9.38 -16.29
N GLU A 61 11.92 10.22 -16.41
CA GLU A 61 11.84 11.50 -15.71
C GLU A 61 11.80 11.29 -14.19
N LEU A 62 10.92 10.42 -13.70
CA LEU A 62 10.85 10.08 -12.28
C LEU A 62 12.17 9.51 -11.78
N ARG A 63 12.80 8.63 -12.56
CA ARG A 63 14.10 8.05 -12.20
C ARG A 63 15.16 9.11 -12.03
N THR A 64 15.29 10.01 -13.01
CA THR A 64 16.26 11.11 -13.01
C THR A 64 16.04 12.03 -11.81
N TYR A 65 14.78 12.36 -11.52
CA TYR A 65 14.42 13.18 -10.37
C TYR A 65 14.87 12.53 -9.05
N PHE A 66 14.54 11.26 -8.82
CA PHE A 66 14.91 10.57 -7.58
C PHE A 66 16.41 10.32 -7.45
N ASP A 67 17.12 10.06 -8.54
CA ASP A 67 18.58 9.94 -8.51
C ASP A 67 19.22 11.25 -8.01
N GLY A 68 18.73 12.42 -8.44
CA GLY A 68 19.17 13.73 -7.94
C GLY A 68 18.81 14.00 -6.47
N VAL A 69 17.61 13.60 -6.04
CA VAL A 69 17.20 13.71 -4.62
C VAL A 69 18.10 12.85 -3.73
N LEU A 70 18.38 11.61 -4.12
CA LEU A 70 19.23 10.70 -3.37
C LEU A 70 20.67 11.22 -3.30
N GLU A 71 21.22 11.76 -4.38
CA GLU A 71 22.55 12.37 -4.37
C GLU A 71 22.62 13.55 -3.39
N ALA A 72 21.63 14.45 -3.43
CA ALA A 72 21.54 15.57 -2.49
C ALA A 72 21.46 15.11 -1.03
N PHE A 73 20.68 14.06 -0.73
CA PHE A 73 20.56 13.50 0.62
C PHE A 73 21.86 12.87 1.12
N ARG A 74 22.59 12.15 0.25
CA ARG A 74 23.90 11.59 0.57
C ARG A 74 24.92 12.68 0.90
N ASN A 75 24.90 13.78 0.13
CA ASN A 75 25.79 14.93 0.36
C ASN A 75 25.48 15.67 1.68
N LEU A 76 24.26 15.54 2.20
CA LEU A 76 23.85 16.06 3.51
C LEU A 76 24.24 15.13 4.68
N GLY A 77 24.94 14.02 4.42
CA GLY A 77 25.33 13.05 5.45
C GLY A 77 24.15 12.31 6.07
N ARG A 78 23.01 12.22 5.37
CA ARG A 78 21.85 11.45 5.81
C ARG A 78 21.91 10.06 5.19
N ASP A 79 22.49 9.12 5.93
CA ASP A 79 22.65 7.71 5.58
C ASP A 79 21.72 6.83 6.45
N SER A 80 20.46 7.24 6.61
CA SER A 80 19.52 6.50 7.45
C SER A 80 18.59 5.65 6.59
N TYR A 81 18.93 4.36 6.48
CA TYR A 81 18.00 3.26 6.20
C TYR A 81 18.08 2.28 7.36
#